data_AF-A0A437QI67-F1
#
_entry.id   AF-A0A437QI67-F1
#
_cell.length_a   1.000
_cell.length_b   1.000
_cell.length_c   1.000
_cell.angle_alpha   90.00
_cell.angle_beta   90.00
_cell.angle_gamma   90.00
#
_symmetry.space_group_name_H-M   'P 1'
#
loop_
_entity.id
_entity.type
_entity.pdbx_description
1 polymer ?
#
loop_
_entity_poly.entity_id
_entity_poly.type
_entity_poly.pdbx_seq_one_letter_code
_entity_poly.pdbx_strand_id
1 'polypeptide(L)'
;MYGPYDPASYWRPNLTGILLIIGLLPVMFDKIPGRKITGPLMIFVFPWVATALLHGPIEMTTLQSTIGIVITLVLAVGGLFLGFRGRQQYNPGQAMLGFGITYAIAVMYFLAFGFGLDVIGTNKFGGFMLTLVLSAVAIGVSLPLGIVLALGRRANNMPLIQMLCIGFIELIRSVPLITVLFMAQFMLPLFLPEGVDFDNLIRALVGMSLFSSAYMAEVVRGGLQAIPKGQFEAADALGLNYNMSMRLVVLPQALKIVIPNIVSTFIGLFKDTTLVSIIGLLDLLLTMKQSVTSTQWLGMEHTGYIFVGSIYLVCCFGMSRYSIYLEKKLHTGHKR
;
A
#
# COMPACT_ATOMS: atom_id res chain seq x y z
N MET A 1 -12.99 -10.11 -13.78
CA MET A 1 -11.75 -9.31 -13.73
C MET A 1 -12.03 -7.81 -13.83
N TYR A 2 -12.98 -7.38 -14.67
CA TYR A 2 -13.06 -5.99 -15.13
C TYR A 2 -14.10 -5.10 -14.42
N GLY A 3 -15.10 -5.66 -13.71
CA GLY A 3 -16.21 -4.85 -13.21
C GLY A 3 -17.01 -4.20 -14.35
N PRO A 4 -17.65 -3.04 -14.13
CA PRO A 4 -18.41 -2.30 -15.17
C PRO A 4 -17.51 -1.49 -16.13
N TYR A 5 -16.28 -1.94 -16.36
CA TYR A 5 -15.40 -1.38 -17.39
C TYR A 5 -15.97 -1.63 -18.78
N ASP A 6 -15.73 -0.70 -19.71
CA ASP A 6 -16.10 -0.91 -21.11
C ASP A 6 -15.18 -1.96 -21.76
N PRO A 7 -15.70 -2.89 -22.60
CA PRO A 7 -14.90 -3.96 -23.21
C PRO A 7 -13.71 -3.46 -24.02
N ALA A 8 -13.86 -2.31 -24.69
CA ALA A 8 -12.78 -1.65 -25.44
C ALA A 8 -11.59 -1.24 -24.55
N SER A 9 -11.81 -1.08 -23.25
CA SER A 9 -10.82 -0.64 -22.27
C SER A 9 -10.25 -1.78 -21.41
N TYR A 10 -10.64 -3.04 -21.65
CA TYR A 10 -10.14 -4.20 -20.87
C TYR A 10 -8.63 -4.41 -20.94
N TRP A 11 -7.99 -3.92 -22.01
CA TRP A 11 -6.54 -3.96 -22.13
C TRP A 11 -5.84 -3.18 -20.99
N ARG A 12 -6.49 -2.17 -20.40
CA ARG A 12 -5.94 -1.35 -19.31
C ARG A 12 -5.78 -2.17 -18.02
N PRO A 13 -6.84 -2.78 -17.43
CA PRO A 13 -6.70 -3.71 -16.32
C PRO A 13 -5.77 -4.89 -16.59
N ASN A 14 -5.82 -5.46 -17.79
CA ASN A 14 -4.97 -6.59 -18.18
C ASN A 14 -3.49 -6.20 -18.18
N LEU A 15 -3.15 -5.07 -18.80
CA LEU A 15 -1.78 -4.58 -18.84
C LEU A 15 -1.28 -4.25 -17.43
N THR A 16 -2.09 -3.61 -16.60
CA THR A 16 -1.74 -3.34 -15.20
C THR A 16 -1.46 -4.63 -14.43
N GLY A 17 -2.29 -5.67 -14.60
CA GLY A 17 -2.09 -6.98 -13.97
C GLY A 17 -0.84 -7.70 -14.48
N ILE A 18 -0.58 -7.65 -15.79
CA ILE A 18 0.62 -8.23 -16.40
C ILE A 18 1.87 -7.52 -15.89
N LEU A 19 1.89 -6.19 -15.86
CA LEU A 19 3.00 -5.40 -15.33
C LEU A 19 3.24 -5.67 -13.85
N LEU A 20 2.17 -5.84 -13.06
CA LEU A 20 2.27 -6.24 -11.64
C LEU A 20 2.99 -7.58 -11.50
N ILE A 21 2.56 -8.59 -12.26
CA ILE A 21 3.16 -9.94 -12.20
C ILE A 21 4.62 -9.89 -12.66
N ILE A 22 4.89 -9.28 -13.82
CA ILE A 22 6.25 -9.14 -14.36
C ILE A 22 7.16 -8.40 -13.38
N GLY A 23 6.67 -7.34 -12.74
CA GLY A 23 7.44 -6.57 -11.77
C GLY A 23 7.68 -7.30 -10.45
N LEU A 24 6.74 -8.14 -10.01
CA LEU A 24 6.88 -8.95 -8.80
C LEU A 24 7.79 -10.17 -9.02
N LEU A 25 7.83 -10.76 -10.21
CA LEU A 25 8.64 -11.96 -10.50
C LEU A 25 10.12 -11.81 -10.08
N PRO A 26 10.87 -10.75 -10.49
CA PRO A 26 12.25 -10.54 -10.06
C PRO A 26 12.39 -10.25 -8.56
N VAL A 27 11.34 -9.72 -7.91
CA VAL A 27 11.35 -9.47 -6.47
C VAL A 27 11.24 -10.78 -5.70
N MET A 28 10.44 -11.72 -6.22
CA MET A 28 10.18 -13.02 -5.61
C MET A 28 11.32 -14.02 -5.79
N PHE A 29 12.02 -13.99 -6.94
CA PHE A 29 13.05 -14.97 -7.26
C PHE A 29 14.45 -14.35 -7.32
N ASP A 30 15.35 -14.81 -6.44
CA ASP A 30 16.73 -14.29 -6.35
C ASP A 30 17.59 -14.50 -7.59
N LYS A 31 17.23 -15.48 -8.42
CA LYS A 31 18.00 -15.86 -9.60
C LYS A 31 17.80 -14.90 -10.78
N ILE A 32 16.83 -13.99 -10.70
CA ILE A 32 16.49 -13.09 -11.80
C ILE A 32 17.35 -11.81 -11.69
N PRO A 33 18.08 -11.43 -12.76
CA PRO A 33 18.86 -10.20 -12.77
C PRO A 33 17.95 -8.97 -12.61
N GLY A 34 18.44 -7.93 -11.92
CA GLY A 34 17.72 -6.66 -11.75
C GLY A 34 16.87 -6.51 -10.48
N ARG A 35 16.86 -7.51 -9.58
CA ARG A 35 16.10 -7.48 -8.30
C ARG A 35 16.27 -6.20 -7.47
N LYS A 36 17.50 -5.67 -7.39
CA LYS A 36 17.80 -4.46 -6.60
C LYS A 36 17.10 -3.21 -7.14
N ILE A 37 16.73 -3.20 -8.42
CA ILE A 37 16.08 -2.08 -9.10
C ILE A 37 14.57 -2.30 -9.13
N THR A 38 14.12 -3.53 -9.40
CA THR A 38 12.70 -3.85 -9.56
C THR A 38 11.90 -3.64 -8.27
N GLY A 39 12.46 -3.96 -7.10
CA GLY A 39 11.79 -3.73 -5.80
C GLY A 39 11.41 -2.26 -5.57
N PRO A 40 12.38 -1.32 -5.61
CA PRO A 40 12.09 0.11 -5.56
C PRO A 40 11.15 0.59 -6.66
N LEU A 41 11.27 0.10 -7.90
CA LEU A 41 10.34 0.46 -8.99
C LEU A 41 8.90 0.05 -8.66
N MET A 42 8.70 -1.14 -8.10
CA MET A 42 7.36 -1.63 -7.72
C MET A 42 6.74 -0.83 -6.58
N ILE A 43 7.55 -0.28 -5.67
CA ILE A 43 7.06 0.50 -4.54
C ILE A 43 6.80 1.95 -4.95
N PHE A 44 7.75 2.56 -5.67
CA PHE A 44 7.69 3.98 -5.95
C PHE A 44 6.99 4.27 -7.29
N VAL A 45 7.27 3.53 -8.36
CA VAL A 45 6.83 3.88 -9.72
C VAL A 45 5.54 3.16 -10.11
N PHE A 46 5.43 1.87 -9.82
CA PHE A 46 4.28 1.06 -10.24
C PHE A 46 2.92 1.60 -9.77
N PRO A 47 2.74 2.11 -8.54
CA PRO A 47 1.44 2.67 -8.13
C PRO A 47 0.97 3.80 -9.04
N TRP A 48 1.88 4.67 -9.48
CA TRP A 48 1.56 5.77 -10.37
C TRP A 48 1.28 5.30 -11.79
N VAL A 49 2.04 4.32 -12.29
CA VAL A 49 1.78 3.68 -13.58
C VAL A 49 0.41 2.99 -13.57
N ALA A 50 0.09 2.26 -12.50
CA ALA A 50 -1.20 1.61 -12.33
C ALA A 50 -2.35 2.63 -12.29
N THR A 51 -2.19 3.74 -11.56
CA THR A 51 -3.20 4.82 -11.56
C THR A 51 -3.38 5.43 -12.95
N ALA A 52 -2.29 5.77 -13.65
CA ALA A 52 -2.38 6.30 -15.01
C ALA A 52 -3.05 5.30 -15.97
N LEU A 53 -2.70 4.02 -15.89
CA LEU A 53 -3.30 2.98 -16.71
C LEU A 53 -4.76 2.72 -16.36
N LEU A 54 -5.17 2.73 -15.10
CA LEU A 54 -6.54 2.38 -14.70
C LEU A 54 -7.51 3.55 -14.71
N HIS A 55 -7.06 4.75 -14.36
CA HIS A 55 -7.92 5.93 -14.29
C HIS A 55 -7.77 6.79 -15.54
N GLY A 56 -6.53 6.98 -16.02
CA GLY A 56 -6.21 7.94 -17.07
C GLY A 56 -5.62 9.22 -16.49
N PRO A 57 -5.55 10.31 -17.26
CA PRO A 57 -5.06 11.58 -16.79
C PRO A 57 -5.94 12.11 -15.65
N ILE A 58 -5.32 12.62 -14.60
CA ILE A 58 -6.01 13.35 -13.54
C ILE A 58 -6.02 14.82 -13.94
N GLU A 59 -7.21 15.37 -14.18
CA GLU A 59 -7.34 16.79 -14.53
C GLU A 59 -6.89 17.66 -13.35
N MET A 60 -5.71 18.27 -13.50
CA MET A 60 -5.15 19.21 -12.55
C MET A 60 -5.02 20.57 -13.24
N THR A 61 -6.14 21.31 -13.25
CA THR A 61 -6.27 22.62 -13.91
C THR A 61 -5.16 23.60 -13.52
N THR A 62 -4.71 23.54 -12.27
CA THR A 62 -3.58 24.34 -11.76
C THR A 62 -2.27 23.98 -12.44
N LEU A 63 -1.96 22.69 -12.62
CA LEU A 63 -0.71 22.20 -13.23
C LEU A 63 -0.65 22.38 -14.76
N GLN A 64 -1.82 22.48 -15.40
CA GLN A 64 -1.94 22.65 -16.85
C GLN A 64 -1.95 24.14 -17.27
N SER A 65 -2.11 25.07 -16.32
CA SER A 65 -1.98 26.50 -16.58
C SER A 65 -0.53 26.90 -16.87
N THR A 66 -0.31 27.92 -17.73
CA THR A 66 1.05 28.42 -18.04
C THR A 66 1.82 28.84 -16.78
N ILE A 67 1.12 29.50 -15.84
CA ILE A 67 1.69 29.91 -14.56
C ILE A 67 2.06 28.68 -13.71
N GLY A 68 1.17 27.69 -13.64
CA GLY A 68 1.43 26.45 -12.91
C GLY A 68 2.63 25.68 -13.44
N ILE A 69 2.80 25.61 -14.77
CA ILE A 69 3.95 24.99 -15.42
C ILE A 69 5.25 25.71 -15.05
N VAL A 70 5.26 27.03 -15.05
CA VAL A 70 6.46 27.79 -14.66
C VAL A 70 6.80 27.54 -13.19
N ILE A 71 5.82 27.59 -12.28
CA ILE A 71 6.03 27.37 -10.85
C ILE A 71 6.58 25.97 -10.57
N THR A 72 5.97 24.93 -11.14
CA THR A 72 6.38 23.54 -10.92
C THR A 72 7.75 23.25 -11.51
N LEU A 73 8.11 23.87 -12.64
CA LEU A 73 9.43 23.75 -13.26
C LEU A 73 10.50 24.42 -12.41
N VAL A 74 10.23 25.62 -11.86
CA VAL A 74 11.11 26.28 -10.89
C VAL A 74 11.29 25.42 -9.64
N LEU A 75 10.21 24.85 -9.10
CA LEU A 75 10.27 23.96 -7.93
C LEU A 75 11.02 22.65 -8.24
N ALA A 76 10.89 22.10 -9.44
CA ALA A 76 11.62 20.90 -9.85
C ALA A 76 13.11 21.18 -10.02
N VAL A 77 13.48 22.29 -10.65
CA VAL A 77 14.89 22.73 -10.79
C VAL A 77 15.49 23.05 -9.42
N GLY A 78 14.76 23.76 -8.56
CA GLY A 78 15.16 24.01 -7.18
C GLY A 78 15.31 22.73 -6.36
N GLY A 79 14.39 21.77 -6.53
CA GLY A 79 14.45 20.44 -5.92
C GLY A 79 15.68 19.66 -6.36
N LEU A 80 15.99 19.62 -7.65
CA LEU A 80 17.20 19.00 -8.19
C LEU A 80 18.46 19.68 -7.65
N PHE A 81 18.50 21.01 -7.62
CA PHE A 81 19.62 21.77 -7.09
C PHE A 81 19.87 21.45 -5.61
N LEU A 82 18.81 21.43 -4.79
CA LEU A 82 18.89 21.02 -3.38
C LEU A 82 19.33 19.55 -3.24
N GLY A 83 18.82 18.67 -4.10
CA GLY A 83 19.16 17.25 -4.13
C GLY A 83 20.66 17.01 -4.38
N PHE A 84 21.19 17.62 -5.45
CA PHE A 84 22.61 17.54 -5.80
C PHE A 84 23.51 18.23 -4.78
N ARG A 85 23.12 19.41 -4.28
CA ARG A 85 23.87 20.12 -3.24
C ARG A 85 23.92 19.32 -1.95
N GLY A 86 22.80 18.75 -1.51
CA GLY A 86 22.75 17.87 -0.34
C GLY A 86 23.66 16.66 -0.49
N ARG A 87 23.73 16.07 -1.69
CA ARG A 87 24.65 14.98 -2.00
C ARG A 87 26.12 15.41 -1.95
N GLN A 88 26.44 16.57 -2.53
CA GLN A 88 27.80 17.12 -2.54
C GLN A 88 28.29 17.51 -1.14
N GLN A 89 27.39 18.01 -0.29
CA GLN A 89 27.66 18.38 1.09
C GLN A 89 27.57 17.18 2.07
N TYR A 90 27.41 15.95 1.57
CA TYR A 90 27.20 14.75 2.38
C TYR A 90 26.06 14.89 3.42
N ASN A 91 25.06 15.73 3.12
CA ASN A 91 23.86 15.90 3.94
C ASN A 91 22.70 15.07 3.35
N PRO A 92 22.46 13.85 3.88
CA PRO A 92 21.46 12.95 3.31
C PRO A 92 20.04 13.49 3.42
N GLY A 93 19.73 14.31 4.44
CA GLY A 93 18.39 14.87 4.63
C GLY A 93 18.02 15.84 3.51
N GLN A 94 18.92 16.78 3.18
CA GLN A 94 18.71 17.72 2.08
C GLN A 94 18.67 17.02 0.73
N ALA A 95 19.51 16.00 0.52
CA ALA A 95 19.49 15.20 -0.69
C ALA A 95 18.14 14.50 -0.89
N MET A 96 17.63 13.85 0.16
CA MET A 96 16.33 13.16 0.12
C MET A 96 15.17 14.12 -0.11
N LEU A 97 15.18 15.29 0.54
CA LEU A 97 14.14 16.30 0.35
C LEU A 97 14.13 16.82 -1.10
N GLY A 98 15.30 17.19 -1.64
CA GLY A 98 15.39 17.73 -3.00
C GLY A 98 14.96 16.73 -4.08
N PHE A 99 15.49 15.50 -4.03
CA PHE A 99 15.07 14.45 -4.96
C PHE A 99 13.61 14.03 -4.74
N GLY A 100 13.12 14.03 -3.50
CA GLY A 100 11.73 13.72 -3.17
C GLY A 100 10.74 14.73 -3.75
N ILE A 101 11.03 16.03 -3.64
CA ILE A 101 10.21 17.09 -4.25
C ILE A 101 10.19 16.94 -5.77
N THR A 102 11.36 16.74 -6.38
CA THR A 102 11.48 16.55 -7.84
C THR A 102 10.68 15.32 -8.30
N TYR A 103 10.78 14.23 -7.55
CA TYR A 103 10.03 13.00 -7.82
C TYR A 103 8.53 13.22 -7.76
N ALA A 104 8.03 13.90 -6.71
CA ALA A 104 6.62 14.21 -6.56
C ALA A 104 6.10 15.06 -7.73
N ILE A 105 6.86 16.06 -8.17
CA ILE A 105 6.49 16.89 -9.32
C ILE A 105 6.46 16.04 -10.61
N ALA A 106 7.48 15.21 -10.84
CA ALA A 106 7.52 14.33 -12.02
C ALA A 106 6.31 13.39 -12.06
N VAL A 107 5.92 12.81 -10.92
CA VAL A 107 4.72 11.99 -10.80
C VAL A 107 3.45 12.80 -11.09
N MET A 108 3.32 14.01 -10.53
CA MET A 108 2.16 14.86 -10.79
C MET A 108 2.00 15.18 -12.29
N TYR A 109 3.10 15.48 -12.99
CA TYR A 109 3.08 15.68 -14.44
C TYR A 109 2.75 14.39 -15.20
N PHE A 110 3.35 13.27 -14.82
CA PHE A 110 3.06 11.97 -15.41
C PHE A 110 1.55 11.65 -15.34
N LEU A 111 0.92 11.90 -14.19
CA LEU A 111 -0.51 11.69 -13.98
C LEU A 111 -1.38 12.75 -14.67
N ALA A 112 -0.93 14.00 -14.80
CA ALA A 112 -1.73 15.07 -15.40
C ALA A 112 -1.84 14.98 -16.93
N PHE A 113 -0.80 14.47 -17.60
CA PHE A 113 -0.78 14.37 -19.08
C PHE A 113 -1.19 13.00 -19.61
N GLY A 114 -1.05 11.94 -18.80
CA GLY A 114 -1.73 10.64 -18.97
C GLY A 114 -1.67 9.99 -20.37
N PHE A 115 -0.57 10.11 -21.11
CA PHE A 115 -0.34 9.48 -22.43
C PHE A 115 -1.48 9.60 -23.47
N GLY A 116 -2.37 10.59 -23.34
CA GLY A 116 -3.55 10.71 -24.21
C GLY A 116 -4.62 9.64 -23.98
N LEU A 117 -4.65 9.03 -22.80
CA LEU A 117 -5.69 8.07 -22.40
C LEU A 117 -6.98 8.80 -22.01
N ASP A 118 -8.13 8.18 -22.30
CA ASP A 118 -9.41 8.67 -21.82
C ASP A 118 -9.56 8.48 -20.30
N VAL A 119 -10.29 9.39 -19.66
CA VAL A 119 -10.59 9.31 -18.23
C VAL A 119 -11.68 8.27 -17.99
N ILE A 120 -11.37 7.25 -17.19
CA ILE A 120 -12.33 6.26 -16.71
C ILE A 120 -12.58 6.53 -15.24
N GLY A 121 -13.82 6.87 -14.89
CA GLY A 121 -14.23 7.12 -13.51
C GLY A 121 -13.96 5.91 -12.60
N THR A 122 -13.53 6.18 -11.38
CA THR A 122 -13.28 5.21 -10.30
C THR A 122 -14.52 4.38 -9.96
N ASN A 123 -15.71 4.92 -10.19
CA ASN A 123 -16.98 4.21 -10.10
C ASN A 123 -17.10 3.02 -11.07
N LYS A 124 -16.31 3.01 -12.16
CA LYS A 124 -16.29 1.88 -13.10
C LYS A 124 -15.35 0.76 -12.66
N PHE A 125 -14.58 0.92 -11.59
CA PHE A 125 -13.62 -0.07 -11.14
C PHE A 125 -14.34 -1.22 -10.44
N GLY A 126 -13.97 -2.47 -10.77
CA GLY A 126 -14.58 -3.62 -10.13
C GLY A 126 -13.90 -4.96 -10.42
N GLY A 127 -14.57 -6.03 -10.02
CA GLY A 127 -14.11 -7.40 -10.09
C GLY A 127 -12.78 -7.64 -9.37
N PHE A 128 -12.02 -8.60 -9.88
CA PHE A 128 -10.72 -8.97 -9.33
C PHE A 128 -9.69 -7.83 -9.39
N MET A 129 -9.77 -6.94 -10.37
CA MET A 129 -8.88 -5.78 -10.43
C MET A 129 -9.03 -4.91 -9.18
N LEU A 130 -10.28 -4.63 -8.76
CA LEU A 130 -10.54 -3.84 -7.57
C LEU A 130 -9.98 -4.51 -6.31
N THR A 131 -10.16 -5.82 -6.17
CA THR A 131 -9.53 -6.62 -5.11
C THR A 131 -8.01 -6.45 -5.08
N LEU A 132 -7.35 -6.53 -6.23
CA LEU A 132 -5.89 -6.35 -6.35
C LEU A 132 -5.45 -4.92 -5.99
N VAL A 133 -6.16 -3.90 -6.46
CA VAL A 133 -5.83 -2.49 -6.18
C VAL A 133 -5.97 -2.20 -4.68
N LEU A 134 -7.11 -2.57 -4.08
CA LEU A 134 -7.37 -2.37 -2.65
C LEU A 134 -6.31 -3.05 -1.78
N SER A 135 -6.04 -4.32 -2.06
CA SER A 135 -5.04 -5.07 -1.29
C SER A 135 -3.62 -4.55 -1.49
N ALA A 136 -3.19 -4.29 -2.73
CA ALA A 136 -1.84 -3.83 -3.01
C ALA A 136 -1.53 -2.47 -2.35
N VAL A 137 -2.47 -1.52 -2.45
CA VAL A 137 -2.31 -0.20 -1.81
C VAL A 137 -2.36 -0.33 -0.30
N ALA A 138 -3.34 -1.01 0.27
CA ALA A 138 -3.45 -1.15 1.73
C ALA A 138 -2.26 -1.90 2.33
N ILE A 139 -1.73 -2.94 1.67
CA ILE A 139 -0.50 -3.66 2.06
C ILE A 139 0.72 -2.73 1.97
N GLY A 140 0.84 -1.98 0.87
CA GLY A 140 1.96 -1.07 0.63
C GLY A 140 2.02 0.08 1.63
N VAL A 141 0.87 0.59 2.05
CA VAL A 141 0.77 1.67 3.05
C VAL A 141 0.87 1.15 4.47
N SER A 142 0.31 -0.02 4.77
CA SER A 142 0.20 -0.50 6.16
C SER A 142 1.53 -0.85 6.80
N LEU A 143 2.51 -1.33 6.03
CA LEU A 143 3.82 -1.66 6.57
C LEU A 143 4.62 -0.41 7.00
N PRO A 144 4.86 0.60 6.14
CA PRO A 144 5.51 1.83 6.57
C PRO A 144 4.78 2.53 7.71
N LEU A 145 3.45 2.68 7.60
CA LEU A 145 2.67 3.37 8.62
C LEU A 145 2.64 2.58 9.93
N GLY A 146 2.52 1.26 9.87
CA GLY A 146 2.62 0.38 11.03
C GLY A 146 3.98 0.47 11.74
N ILE A 147 5.09 0.54 10.99
CA ILE A 147 6.42 0.77 11.57
C ILE A 147 6.48 2.11 12.30
N VAL A 148 6.01 3.18 11.68
CA VAL A 148 5.98 4.52 12.29
C VAL A 148 5.15 4.52 13.56
N LEU A 149 3.96 3.92 13.54
CA LEU A 149 3.07 3.81 14.70
C LEU A 149 3.69 2.97 15.83
N ALA A 150 4.34 1.85 15.49
CA ALA A 150 5.02 0.98 16.46
C ALA A 150 6.20 1.69 17.15
N LEU A 151 6.98 2.47 16.39
CA LEU A 151 8.08 3.27 16.93
C LEU A 151 7.55 4.45 17.77
N GLY A 152 6.52 5.15 17.29
CA GLY A 152 5.86 6.24 18.02
C GLY A 152 5.30 5.78 19.37
N ARG A 153 4.71 4.58 19.44
CA ARG A 153 4.27 3.95 20.70
C ARG A 153 5.40 3.69 21.72
N ARG A 154 6.66 3.57 21.26
CA ARG A 154 7.84 3.35 22.11
C ARG A 154 8.64 4.63 22.39
N ALA A 155 8.21 5.78 21.88
CA ALA A 155 8.92 7.03 22.01
C ALA A 155 8.75 7.66 23.41
N ASN A 156 9.51 7.18 24.39
CA ASN A 156 9.40 7.63 25.80
C ASN A 156 9.64 9.13 26.00
N ASN A 157 10.43 9.77 25.13
CA ASN A 157 10.75 11.19 25.25
C ASN A 157 9.65 12.11 24.66
N MET A 158 8.58 11.54 24.09
CA MET A 158 7.52 12.27 23.39
C MET A 158 6.13 11.75 23.82
N PRO A 159 5.69 12.05 25.07
CA PRO A 159 4.51 11.44 25.66
C PRO A 159 3.22 11.70 24.86
N LEU A 160 3.09 12.88 24.23
CA LEU A 160 1.94 13.20 23.39
C LEU A 160 1.85 12.27 22.17
N ILE A 161 2.96 12.07 21.44
CA ILE A 161 3.01 11.18 20.27
C ILE A 161 2.73 9.75 20.70
N GLN A 162 3.34 9.32 21.80
CA GLN A 162 3.11 8.01 22.36
C GLN A 162 1.62 7.76 22.67
N MET A 163 0.95 8.70 23.35
CA MET A 163 -0.47 8.59 23.65
C MET A 163 -1.35 8.56 22.39
N LEU A 164 -1.04 9.40 21.39
CA LEU A 164 -1.77 9.40 20.12
C LEU A 164 -1.61 8.06 19.37
N CYS A 165 -0.39 7.52 19.31
CA CYS A 165 -0.14 6.22 18.68
C CYS A 165 -0.85 5.09 19.44
N ILE A 166 -0.78 5.07 20.77
CA ILE A 166 -1.48 4.07 21.59
C ILE A 166 -2.99 4.18 21.37
N GLY A 167 -3.57 5.38 21.51
CA GLY A 167 -4.99 5.61 21.33
C GLY A 167 -5.48 5.18 19.95
N PHE A 168 -4.77 5.55 18.88
CA PHE A 168 -5.08 5.11 17.52
C PHE A 168 -5.04 3.58 17.38
N ILE A 169 -3.95 2.94 17.82
CA ILE A 169 -3.77 1.49 17.67
C ILE A 169 -4.85 0.73 18.44
N GLU A 170 -5.08 1.07 19.70
CA GLU A 170 -6.04 0.37 20.55
C GLU A 170 -7.48 0.59 20.07
N LEU A 171 -7.85 1.80 19.66
CA LEU A 171 -9.19 2.10 19.14
C LEU A 171 -9.48 1.32 17.87
N ILE A 172 -8.59 1.39 16.88
CA ILE A 172 -8.80 0.75 15.57
C ILE A 172 -8.86 -0.77 15.70
N ARG A 173 -8.03 -1.38 16.56
CA ARG A 173 -8.04 -2.83 16.80
C ARG A 173 -9.23 -3.31 17.61
N SER A 174 -9.91 -2.41 18.31
CA SER A 174 -11.11 -2.72 19.11
C SER A 174 -12.39 -2.71 18.26
N VAL A 175 -12.35 -2.17 17.04
CA VAL A 175 -13.51 -2.02 16.17
C VAL A 175 -13.38 -2.97 14.96
N PRO A 176 -14.47 -3.60 14.47
CA PRO A 176 -14.43 -4.39 13.24
C PRO A 176 -14.18 -3.53 11.98
N LEU A 177 -13.43 -4.07 11.00
CA LEU A 177 -13.18 -3.36 9.72
C LEU A 177 -14.47 -3.00 8.97
N ILE A 178 -15.48 -3.87 9.01
CA ILE A 178 -16.82 -3.60 8.46
C ILE A 178 -17.40 -2.30 9.02
N THR A 179 -17.27 -2.06 10.32
CA THR A 179 -17.76 -0.85 10.97
C THR A 179 -16.97 0.36 10.50
N VAL A 180 -15.64 0.26 10.37
CA VAL A 180 -14.81 1.36 9.86
C VAL A 180 -15.21 1.74 8.43
N LEU A 181 -15.42 0.76 7.55
CA LEU A 181 -15.86 1.01 6.17
C LEU A 181 -17.27 1.61 6.13
N PHE A 182 -18.19 1.11 6.94
CA PHE A 182 -19.54 1.63 7.04
C PHE A 182 -19.55 3.09 7.56
N MET A 183 -18.79 3.37 8.61
CA MET A 183 -18.65 4.74 9.15
C MET A 183 -18.03 5.68 8.10
N ALA A 184 -16.99 5.24 7.39
CA ALA A 184 -16.36 6.03 6.34
C ALA A 184 -17.31 6.33 5.18
N GLN A 185 -18.21 5.41 4.83
CA GLN A 185 -19.15 5.59 3.73
C GLN A 185 -20.38 6.41 4.12
N PHE A 186 -20.97 6.15 5.28
CA PHE A 186 -22.29 6.69 5.64
C PHE A 186 -22.25 7.78 6.71
N MET A 187 -21.28 7.77 7.63
CA MET A 187 -21.20 8.75 8.70
C MET A 187 -20.26 9.91 8.38
N LEU A 188 -19.10 9.63 7.77
CA LEU A 188 -18.14 10.68 7.41
C LEU A 188 -18.77 11.82 6.58
N PRO A 189 -19.64 11.57 5.58
CA PRO A 189 -20.30 12.65 4.84
C PRO A 189 -21.12 13.61 5.70
N LEU A 190 -21.67 13.15 6.84
CA LEU A 190 -22.47 14.00 7.74
C LEU A 190 -21.63 15.05 8.47
N PHE A 191 -20.32 14.85 8.55
CA PHE A 191 -19.38 15.78 9.17
C PHE A 191 -18.65 16.66 8.14
N LEU A 192 -18.90 16.45 6.85
CA LEU A 192 -18.28 17.23 5.78
C LEU A 192 -19.18 18.40 5.38
N PRO A 193 -18.59 19.54 4.95
CA PRO A 193 -19.36 20.64 4.40
C PRO A 193 -20.17 20.21 3.18
N GLU A 194 -21.31 20.88 2.96
CA GLU A 194 -22.14 20.65 1.77
C GLU A 194 -21.31 20.77 0.49
N GLY A 195 -21.42 19.77 -0.39
CA GLY A 195 -20.68 19.71 -1.66
C GLY A 195 -19.31 19.03 -1.59
N VAL A 196 -18.80 18.64 -0.41
CA VAL A 196 -17.58 17.84 -0.28
C VAL A 196 -17.95 16.35 -0.27
N ASP A 197 -17.85 15.71 -1.43
CA ASP A 197 -17.98 14.25 -1.55
C ASP A 197 -16.65 13.61 -1.92
N PHE A 198 -16.30 12.53 -1.21
CA PHE A 198 -15.10 11.75 -1.48
C PHE A 198 -15.49 10.48 -2.20
N ASP A 199 -14.71 10.13 -3.21
CA ASP A 199 -14.90 8.90 -3.96
C ASP A 199 -14.86 7.65 -3.05
N ASN A 200 -15.77 6.70 -3.31
CA ASN A 200 -15.96 5.51 -2.50
C ASN A 200 -14.70 4.62 -2.47
N LEU A 201 -13.93 4.55 -3.56
CA LEU A 201 -12.67 3.82 -3.62
C LEU A 201 -11.64 4.47 -2.71
N ILE A 202 -11.54 5.81 -2.70
CA ILE A 202 -10.63 6.54 -1.82
C ILE A 202 -10.97 6.29 -0.35
N ARG A 203 -12.26 6.38 0.02
CA ARG A 203 -12.72 6.07 1.39
C ARG A 203 -12.34 4.65 1.81
N ALA A 204 -12.56 3.67 0.92
CA ALA A 204 -12.19 2.28 1.17
C ALA A 204 -10.67 2.12 1.33
N LEU A 205 -9.86 2.71 0.44
CA LEU A 205 -8.40 2.66 0.48
C LEU A 205 -7.85 3.24 1.78
N VAL A 206 -8.34 4.42 2.19
CA VAL A 206 -7.91 5.07 3.43
C VAL A 206 -8.32 4.23 4.64
N GLY A 207 -9.59 3.82 4.71
CA GLY A 207 -10.12 3.01 5.81
C GLY A 207 -9.35 1.70 5.99
N MET A 208 -9.17 0.94 4.90
CA MET A 208 -8.42 -0.31 4.92
C MET A 208 -6.94 -0.11 5.25
N SER A 209 -6.30 0.95 4.73
CA SER A 209 -4.89 1.25 5.00
C SER A 209 -4.67 1.59 6.47
N LEU A 210 -5.47 2.49 7.03
CA LEU A 210 -5.38 2.88 8.45
C LEU A 210 -5.68 1.69 9.36
N PHE A 211 -6.72 0.91 9.04
CA PHE A 211 -7.07 -0.29 9.79
C PHE A 211 -5.91 -1.29 9.81
N SER A 212 -5.41 -1.67 8.63
CA SER A 212 -4.30 -2.62 8.52
C SER A 212 -3.02 -2.11 9.19
N SER A 213 -2.76 -0.80 9.16
CA SER A 213 -1.60 -0.18 9.81
C SER A 213 -1.60 -0.37 11.32
N ALA A 214 -2.75 -0.33 11.98
CA ALA A 214 -2.86 -0.56 13.42
C ALA A 214 -2.51 -2.01 13.80
N TYR A 215 -2.98 -2.99 13.03
CA TYR A 215 -2.60 -4.40 13.22
C TYR A 215 -1.12 -4.62 12.91
N MET A 216 -0.61 -3.98 11.85
CA MET A 216 0.78 -4.05 11.46
C MET A 216 1.71 -3.44 12.53
N ALA A 217 1.29 -2.35 13.17
CA ALA A 217 2.04 -1.76 14.28
C ALA A 217 2.25 -2.75 15.43
N GLU A 218 1.26 -3.57 15.73
CA GLU A 218 1.34 -4.59 16.78
C GLU A 218 2.20 -5.78 16.39
N VAL A 219 2.17 -6.18 15.12
CA VAL A 219 3.10 -7.16 14.58
C VAL A 219 4.55 -6.67 14.72
N VAL A 220 4.83 -5.43 14.29
CA VAL A 220 6.16 -4.82 14.41
C VAL A 220 6.57 -4.66 15.88
N ARG A 221 5.65 -4.26 16.76
CA ARG A 221 5.87 -4.17 18.22
C ARG A 221 6.28 -5.52 18.81
N GLY A 222 5.59 -6.61 18.44
CA GLY A 222 5.95 -7.97 18.86
C GLY A 222 7.37 -8.35 18.43
N GLY A 223 7.76 -8.01 17.21
CA GLY A 223 9.12 -8.24 16.70
C GLY A 223 10.18 -7.44 17.44
N LEU A 224 9.86 -6.19 17.75
CA LEU A 224 10.73 -5.30 18.53
C LEU A 224 10.94 -5.79 19.97
N GLN A 225 9.96 -6.48 20.56
CA GLN A 225 10.06 -7.08 21.90
C GLN A 225 10.85 -8.40 21.91
N ALA A 226 10.89 -9.11 20.78
CA ALA A 226 11.64 -10.35 20.63
C ALA A 226 13.17 -10.14 20.54
N ILE A 227 13.63 -8.90 20.38
CA ILE A 227 15.06 -8.58 20.28
C ILE A 227 15.72 -8.69 21.67
N PRO A 228 16.80 -9.49 21.83
CA PRO A 228 17.53 -9.60 23.08
C PRO A 228 18.09 -8.24 23.52
N LYS A 229 18.05 -7.97 24.83
CA LYS A 229 18.58 -6.72 25.42
C LYS A 229 20.03 -6.44 25.03
N GLY A 230 20.86 -7.50 24.92
CA GLY A 230 22.26 -7.37 24.52
C GLY A 230 22.49 -6.70 23.15
N GLN A 231 21.53 -6.72 22.22
CA GLN A 231 21.63 -5.96 20.96
C GLN A 231 21.53 -4.45 21.19
N PHE A 232 20.70 -4.02 22.14
CA PHE A 232 20.60 -2.62 22.54
C PHE A 232 21.87 -2.20 23.29
N GLU A 233 22.32 -3.00 24.26
CA GLU A 233 23.54 -2.73 25.04
C GLU A 233 24.79 -2.68 24.15
N ALA A 234 24.90 -3.55 23.14
CA ALA A 234 26.00 -3.52 22.18
C ALA A 234 25.97 -2.28 21.29
N ALA A 235 24.79 -1.83 20.85
CA ALA A 235 24.66 -0.59 20.09
C ALA A 235 25.04 0.63 20.93
N ASP A 236 24.64 0.64 22.21
CA ASP A 236 24.97 1.69 23.17
C ASP A 236 26.48 1.71 23.48
N ALA A 237 27.13 0.54 23.61
CA ALA A 237 28.58 0.41 23.80
C ALA A 237 29.39 0.92 22.58
N LEU A 238 28.80 0.88 21.39
CA LEU A 238 29.36 1.48 20.17
C LEU A 238 29.07 2.99 20.05
N GLY A 239 28.39 3.60 21.03
CA GLY A 239 28.03 5.01 21.03
C GLY A 239 26.95 5.37 20.00
N LEU A 240 26.18 4.39 19.52
CA LEU A 240 25.09 4.66 18.56
C LEU A 240 23.93 5.33 19.28
N ASN A 241 23.48 6.48 18.76
CA ASN A 241 22.24 7.08 19.25
C ASN A 241 21.02 6.21 18.92
N TYR A 242 19.88 6.46 19.57
CA TYR A 242 18.64 5.69 19.38
C TYR A 242 18.23 5.54 17.90
N ASN A 243 18.33 6.60 17.11
CA ASN A 243 17.96 6.56 15.69
C ASN A 243 18.88 5.65 14.87
N MET A 244 20.19 5.69 15.15
CA MET A 244 21.18 4.83 14.52
C MET A 244 21.02 3.38 14.97
N SER A 245 20.89 3.14 16.28
CA SER A 245 20.64 1.83 16.87
C SER A 245 19.37 1.20 16.28
N MET A 246 18.27 1.95 16.23
CA MET A 246 17.01 1.49 15.67
C MET A 246 17.13 1.17 14.17
N ARG A 247 17.66 2.09 13.37
CA ARG A 247 17.71 1.94 11.91
C ARG A 247 18.68 0.86 11.44
N LEU A 248 19.84 0.74 12.08
CA LEU A 248 20.93 -0.09 11.61
C LEU A 248 20.96 -1.47 12.27
N VAL A 249 20.51 -1.58 13.52
CA VAL A 249 20.65 -2.80 14.32
C VAL A 249 19.29 -3.43 14.63
N VAL A 250 18.43 -2.72 15.38
CA VAL A 250 17.25 -3.31 16.01
C VAL A 250 16.10 -3.54 15.02
N LEU A 251 15.70 -2.52 14.26
CA LEU A 251 14.54 -2.60 13.36
C LEU A 251 14.73 -3.63 12.24
N PRO A 252 15.88 -3.72 11.54
CA PRO A 252 16.08 -4.76 10.52
C PRO A 252 15.99 -6.19 11.09
N GLN A 253 16.45 -6.40 12.33
CA GLN A 253 16.33 -7.70 12.99
C GLN A 253 14.89 -7.99 13.41
N ALA A 254 14.21 -7.01 14.00
CA ALA A 254 12.82 -7.13 14.44
C ALA A 254 11.90 -7.46 13.26
N LEU A 255 12.05 -6.75 12.14
CA LEU A 255 11.28 -7.00 10.93
C LEU A 255 11.50 -8.40 10.38
N LYS A 256 12.72 -8.94 10.44
CA LYS A 256 13.02 -10.33 10.04
C LYS A 256 12.29 -11.37 10.90
N ILE A 257 12.23 -11.15 12.22
CA ILE A 257 11.55 -12.07 13.15
C ILE A 257 10.06 -12.18 12.82
N VAL A 258 9.43 -11.06 12.43
CA VAL A 258 7.96 -11.02 12.24
C VAL A 258 7.51 -11.16 10.80
N ILE A 259 8.39 -11.51 9.86
CA ILE A 259 8.01 -11.74 8.45
C ILE A 259 6.81 -12.68 8.32
N PRO A 260 6.74 -13.84 9.00
CA PRO A 260 5.59 -14.73 8.89
C PRO A 260 4.28 -14.04 9.31
N ASN A 261 4.32 -13.24 10.37
CA ASN A 261 3.17 -12.49 10.88
C ASN A 261 2.77 -11.36 9.92
N ILE A 262 3.74 -10.64 9.35
CA ILE A 262 3.50 -9.60 8.34
C ILE A 262 2.72 -10.20 7.16
N VAL A 263 3.21 -11.32 6.60
CA VAL A 263 2.55 -11.94 5.44
C VAL A 263 1.18 -12.52 5.82
N SER A 264 1.05 -13.08 7.02
CA SER A 264 -0.26 -13.53 7.54
C SER A 264 -1.29 -12.38 7.59
N THR A 265 -0.88 -11.21 8.08
CA THR A 265 -1.73 -10.00 8.08
C THR A 265 -2.06 -9.54 6.66
N PHE A 266 -1.13 -9.61 5.71
CA PHE A 266 -1.39 -9.30 4.30
C PHE A 266 -2.39 -10.26 3.64
N ILE A 267 -2.30 -11.56 3.95
CA ILE A 267 -3.28 -12.57 3.49
C ILE A 267 -4.65 -12.29 4.10
N GLY A 268 -4.70 -11.90 5.37
CA GLY A 268 -5.92 -11.43 6.03
C GLY A 268 -6.55 -10.25 5.28
N LEU A 269 -5.76 -9.19 5.08
CA LEU A 269 -6.18 -7.97 4.39
C LEU A 269 -6.68 -8.24 2.96
N PHE A 270 -6.03 -9.16 2.23
CA PHE A 270 -6.46 -9.56 0.90
C PHE A 270 -7.87 -10.18 0.91
N LYS A 271 -8.19 -11.03 1.90
CA LYS A 271 -9.54 -11.57 2.07
C LYS A 271 -10.54 -10.51 2.52
N ASP A 272 -10.10 -9.62 3.41
CA ASP A 272 -10.93 -8.54 3.96
C ASP A 272 -11.34 -7.51 2.89
N THR A 273 -10.68 -7.47 1.73
CA THR A 273 -11.15 -6.67 0.57
C THR A 273 -12.60 -6.98 0.20
N THR A 274 -13.11 -8.18 0.48
CA THR A 274 -14.51 -8.55 0.24
C THR A 274 -15.51 -7.74 1.06
N LEU A 275 -15.09 -7.14 2.17
CA LEU A 275 -15.95 -6.30 3.01
C LEU A 275 -16.35 -4.99 2.31
N VAL A 276 -15.61 -4.54 1.29
CA VAL A 276 -15.98 -3.35 0.51
C VAL A 276 -17.28 -3.52 -0.27
N SER A 277 -17.72 -4.77 -0.47
CA SER A 277 -19.04 -5.08 -1.04
C SER A 277 -20.18 -4.42 -0.25
N ILE A 278 -20.00 -4.19 1.05
CA ILE A 278 -21.01 -3.62 1.96
C ILE A 278 -21.24 -2.13 1.68
N ILE A 279 -20.21 -1.44 1.19
CA ILE A 279 -20.28 -0.04 0.77
C ILE A 279 -20.55 0.11 -0.74
N GLY A 280 -21.00 -0.98 -1.39
CA GLY A 280 -21.44 -0.97 -2.79
C GLY A 280 -20.32 -1.03 -3.83
N LEU A 281 -19.07 -1.26 -3.42
CA LEU A 281 -17.96 -1.45 -4.35
C LEU A 281 -17.99 -2.87 -4.93
N LEU A 282 -18.02 -2.96 -6.26
CA LEU A 282 -18.14 -4.22 -7.01
C LEU A 282 -16.84 -5.03 -7.01
N ASP A 283 -16.43 -5.55 -5.87
CA ASP A 283 -15.26 -6.43 -5.74
C ASP A 283 -15.52 -7.79 -6.43
N LEU A 284 -14.54 -8.71 -6.38
CA LEU A 284 -14.68 -10.03 -6.97
C LEU A 284 -15.92 -10.79 -6.43
N LEU A 285 -16.17 -10.71 -5.12
CA LEU A 285 -17.30 -11.43 -4.52
C LEU A 285 -18.64 -10.81 -4.92
N LEU A 286 -18.78 -9.48 -4.82
CA LEU A 286 -20.03 -8.80 -5.17
C LEU A 286 -20.35 -8.90 -6.66
N THR A 287 -19.33 -8.83 -7.53
CA THR A 287 -19.50 -9.04 -8.98
C THR A 287 -20.15 -10.39 -9.27
N MET A 288 -19.75 -11.43 -8.54
CA MET A 288 -20.32 -12.77 -8.71
C MET A 288 -21.72 -12.90 -8.11
N LYS A 289 -21.98 -12.30 -6.94
CA LYS A 289 -23.33 -12.21 -6.39
C LYS A 289 -24.32 -11.57 -7.37
N GLN A 290 -23.92 -10.46 -8.00
CA GLN A 290 -24.75 -9.78 -9.01
C GLN A 290 -24.91 -10.59 -10.30
N SER A 291 -23.86 -11.28 -10.74
CA SER A 291 -23.91 -12.10 -11.95
C SER A 291 -24.87 -13.28 -11.79
N VAL A 292 -24.89 -13.90 -10.61
CA VAL A 292 -25.79 -15.02 -10.30
C VAL A 292 -27.26 -14.59 -10.31
N THR A 293 -27.56 -13.37 -9.90
CA THR A 293 -28.94 -12.82 -9.95
C THR A 293 -29.39 -12.38 -11.34
N SER A 294 -28.51 -12.43 -12.36
CA SER A 294 -28.85 -12.02 -13.72
C SER A 294 -29.71 -13.07 -14.44
N THR A 295 -30.67 -12.63 -15.25
CA THR A 295 -31.55 -13.53 -16.02
C THR A 295 -30.82 -14.35 -17.08
N GLN A 296 -29.60 -13.95 -17.45
CA GLN A 296 -28.74 -14.66 -18.40
C GLN A 296 -27.93 -15.79 -17.73
N TRP A 297 -27.94 -15.86 -16.39
CA TRP A 297 -27.19 -16.89 -15.66
C TRP A 297 -27.87 -18.25 -15.77
N LEU A 298 -27.10 -19.29 -16.07
CA LEU A 298 -27.58 -20.67 -16.31
C LEU A 298 -28.03 -21.42 -15.04
N GLY A 299 -28.33 -20.71 -13.94
CA GLY A 299 -28.80 -21.31 -12.67
C GLY A 299 -27.74 -22.06 -11.85
N MET A 300 -26.46 -22.02 -12.23
CA MET A 300 -25.37 -22.74 -11.54
C MET A 300 -24.65 -21.87 -10.49
N GLU A 301 -25.39 -21.34 -9.52
CA GLU A 301 -24.87 -20.38 -8.52
C GLU A 301 -23.63 -20.88 -7.77
N HIS A 302 -23.67 -22.14 -7.31
CA HIS A 302 -22.59 -22.76 -6.55
C HIS A 302 -21.27 -22.80 -7.33
N THR A 303 -21.32 -23.04 -8.64
CA THR A 303 -20.12 -23.08 -9.48
C THR A 303 -19.41 -21.73 -9.51
N GLY A 304 -20.18 -20.64 -9.48
CA GLY A 304 -19.67 -19.28 -9.41
C GLY A 304 -18.91 -19.00 -8.11
N TYR A 305 -19.51 -19.35 -6.96
CA TYR A 305 -18.84 -19.18 -5.67
C TYR A 305 -17.62 -20.07 -5.49
N ILE A 306 -17.66 -21.32 -5.99
CA ILE A 306 -16.49 -22.21 -5.99
C ILE A 306 -15.36 -21.62 -6.83
N PHE A 307 -15.68 -21.02 -7.98
CA PHE A 307 -14.70 -20.34 -8.82
C PHE A 307 -14.08 -19.12 -8.13
N VAL A 308 -14.87 -18.28 -7.45
CA VAL A 308 -14.32 -17.18 -6.64
C VAL A 308 -13.44 -17.71 -5.51
N GLY A 309 -13.93 -18.73 -4.80
CA GLY A 309 -13.21 -19.37 -3.71
C GLY A 309 -11.87 -19.94 -4.17
N SER A 310 -11.81 -20.55 -5.35
CA SER A 310 -10.57 -21.09 -5.92
C SER A 310 -9.57 -19.98 -6.28
N ILE A 311 -10.03 -18.83 -6.78
CA ILE A 311 -9.16 -17.65 -7.01
C ILE A 311 -8.56 -17.17 -5.69
N TYR A 312 -9.40 -16.95 -4.66
CA TYR A 312 -8.90 -16.55 -3.33
C TYR A 312 -7.94 -17.59 -2.75
N LEU A 313 -8.24 -18.88 -2.92
CA LEU A 313 -7.38 -19.99 -2.49
C LEU A 313 -6.02 -19.93 -3.18
N VAL A 314 -5.97 -19.83 -4.51
CA VAL A 314 -4.72 -19.79 -5.28
C VAL A 314 -3.87 -18.58 -4.86
N CYS A 315 -4.46 -17.40 -4.76
CA CYS A 315 -3.75 -16.19 -4.32
C CYS A 315 -3.23 -16.31 -2.89
N CYS A 316 -4.08 -16.71 -1.94
CA CYS A 316 -3.70 -16.86 -0.54
C CYS A 316 -2.64 -17.96 -0.34
N PHE A 317 -2.78 -19.08 -1.05
CA PHE A 317 -1.82 -20.17 -1.04
C PHE A 317 -0.48 -19.74 -1.62
N GLY A 318 -0.48 -18.99 -2.74
CA GLY A 318 0.73 -18.42 -3.33
C GLY A 318 1.48 -17.51 -2.36
N MET A 319 0.77 -16.57 -1.73
CA MET A 319 1.34 -15.69 -0.70
C MET A 319 1.87 -16.46 0.51
N SER A 320 1.14 -17.48 0.97
CA SER A 320 1.54 -18.34 2.10
C SER A 320 2.82 -19.13 1.78
N ARG A 321 2.90 -19.75 0.59
CA ARG A 321 4.12 -20.47 0.14
C ARG A 321 5.32 -19.54 0.03
N TYR A 322 5.11 -18.33 -0.49
CA TYR A 322 6.15 -17.31 -0.54
C TYR A 322 6.62 -16.89 0.85
N SER A 323 5.71 -16.76 1.83
CA SER A 323 6.06 -16.51 3.23
C SER A 323 7.00 -17.56 3.79
N ILE A 324 6.67 -18.84 3.62
CA ILE A 324 7.47 -19.97 4.13
C ILE A 324 8.86 -19.99 3.47
N TYR A 325 8.92 -19.69 2.16
CA TYR A 325 10.19 -19.56 1.45
C TYR A 325 11.04 -18.41 2.03
N LEU A 326 10.42 -17.24 2.24
CA LEU A 326 11.09 -16.05 2.75
C LEU A 326 11.60 -16.25 4.19
N GLU A 327 10.81 -16.92 5.03
CA GLU A 327 11.17 -17.30 6.40
C GLU A 327 12.42 -18.20 6.40
N LYS A 328 12.39 -19.31 5.66
CA LYS A 328 13.53 -20.25 5.57
C LYS A 328 14.82 -19.58 5.08
N LYS A 329 14.68 -18.64 4.16
CA LYS A 329 15.81 -17.91 3.57
C LYS A 329 16.41 -16.87 4.52
N LEU A 330 15.58 -16.18 5.29
CA LEU A 330 16.02 -15.12 6.19
C LEU A 330 16.36 -15.64 7.59
N HIS A 331 16.08 -16.91 7.87
CA HIS A 331 16.51 -17.60 9.07
C HIS A 331 18.04 -17.78 9.07
N THR A 332 18.74 -16.79 9.61
CA THR A 332 20.21 -16.81 9.81
C THR A 332 20.61 -17.37 11.18
N GLY A 333 19.66 -17.87 11.97
CA GLY A 333 19.95 -18.60 13.21
C GLY A 333 20.61 -19.93 12.88
N HIS A 334 21.75 -20.22 13.50
CA HIS A 334 22.39 -21.53 13.42
C HIS A 334 21.35 -22.59 13.83
N LYS A 335 21.02 -23.51 12.93
CA LYS A 335 20.38 -24.77 13.33
C LYS A 335 21.38 -25.48 14.22
N ARG A 336 21.19 -25.38 15.53
CA ARG A 336 21.76 -26.36 16.45
C ARG A 336 20.98 -27.66 16.31
#